data_AF-A0A8H3FUS9-F1
#
_entry.id   AF-A0A8H3FUS9-F1
#
_cell.length_a   1.000
_cell.length_b   1.000
_cell.length_c   1.000
_cell.angle_alpha   90.00
_cell.angle_beta   90.00
_cell.angle_gamma   90.00
#
_symmetry.space_group_name_H-M   'P 1'
#
loop_
_entity.id
_entity.type
_entity.pdbx_description
1 polymer ?
#
loop_
_entity_poly.entity_id
_entity_poly.type
_entity_poly.pdbx_seq_one_letter_code
_entity_poly.pdbx_strand_id
1 'polypeptide(L)'
;MAGSFEEIVARATSQMFGGSQLSQNEEWVHSIIELGGDVFIAAQKIKRTPKILRPVAQYFIPELGKIKDHHATARRVIIPILKERETQPEKPSDFLQWMSNSALGPEKDKAFIASTLLKLSFDAIRTSAAALTQLLYDLCVMPQYIKPLRDEVQESLAEHGSFTKEALFRLDKLESFMKEITFERLITKDYALSDGLVIPKGTTIGVPTQAVSMDPDVYENPEIFDGFRFVKLNHDCGVENPRLQYASSNLDNMAFGYGRHACPGRFFASCEIKMIMAYLLMHFDFKFPDEQKIRPPSLTFETQYLPDHTATVLLKRRPSPCRVTFTD
;
A
#
# COMPACT_ATOMS: atom_id res chain seq x y z
N MET A 1 3.26 21.05 9.62
CA MET A 1 3.61 19.94 8.71
C MET A 1 2.45 19.80 7.74
N ALA A 2 2.66 20.06 6.45
CA ALA A 2 1.64 19.69 5.47
C ALA A 2 1.68 18.16 5.39
N GLY A 3 0.63 17.50 5.90
CA GLY A 3 0.61 16.04 6.02
C GLY A 3 0.72 15.40 4.64
N SER A 4 1.80 14.64 4.43
CA SER A 4 1.97 13.83 3.21
C SER A 4 0.93 12.70 3.20
N PHE A 5 0.66 12.11 2.03
CA PHE A 5 -0.18 10.90 1.96
C PHE A 5 0.35 9.76 2.84
N GLU A 6 1.66 9.71 3.09
CA GLU A 6 2.26 8.77 4.02
C GLU A 6 1.75 8.96 5.44
N GLU A 7 1.52 10.19 5.90
CA GLU A 7 0.96 10.43 7.24
C GLU A 7 -0.50 9.96 7.34
N ILE A 8 -1.31 10.22 6.30
CA ILE A 8 -2.71 9.76 6.25
C ILE A 8 -2.76 8.23 6.32
N VAL A 9 -1.95 7.56 5.48
CA VAL A 9 -1.86 6.10 5.44
C VAL A 9 -1.30 5.56 6.76
N ALA A 10 -0.23 6.15 7.30
CA ALA A 10 0.36 5.72 8.56
C ALA A 10 -0.64 5.75 9.72
N ARG A 11 -1.46 6.80 9.81
CA ARG A 11 -2.53 6.88 10.82
C ARG A 11 -3.65 5.87 10.57
N ALA A 12 -4.10 5.72 9.32
CA ALA A 12 -5.13 4.74 8.95
C ALA A 12 -4.69 3.29 9.22
N THR A 13 -3.50 2.92 8.74
CA THR A 13 -2.87 1.62 9.00
C THR A 13 -2.73 1.38 10.51
N SER A 14 -2.23 2.36 11.25
CA SER A 14 -2.04 2.23 12.71
C SER A 14 -3.36 2.05 13.46
N GLN A 15 -4.44 2.69 13.01
CA GLN A 15 -5.77 2.50 13.57
C GLN A 15 -6.24 1.06 13.41
N MET A 16 -6.05 0.47 12.23
CA MET A 16 -6.41 -0.93 11.97
C MET A 16 -5.46 -1.92 12.66
N PHE A 17 -4.21 -1.51 12.89
CA PHE A 17 -3.19 -2.39 13.46
C PHE A 17 -3.24 -2.49 14.98
N GLY A 18 -3.51 -1.40 15.68
CA GLY A 18 -3.55 -1.39 17.15
C GLY A 18 -4.46 -0.33 17.75
N GLY A 19 -5.43 0.17 16.98
CA GLY A 19 -6.42 1.13 17.44
C GLY A 19 -5.89 2.56 17.61
N SER A 20 -6.68 3.36 18.32
CA SER A 20 -6.41 4.79 18.57
C SER A 20 -5.11 5.02 19.32
N GLN A 21 -4.71 4.08 20.20
CA GLN A 21 -3.45 4.14 20.93
C GLN A 21 -2.23 4.18 20.00
N LEU A 22 -2.30 3.56 18.82
CA LEU A 22 -1.24 3.65 17.82
C LEU A 22 -1.45 4.81 16.84
N SER A 23 -2.67 4.99 16.32
CA SER A 23 -2.93 6.00 15.28
C SER A 23 -2.73 7.45 15.74
N GLN A 24 -2.89 7.71 17.05
CA GLN A 24 -2.68 9.02 17.66
C GLN A 24 -1.30 9.16 18.30
N ASN A 25 -0.48 8.12 18.30
CA ASN A 25 0.86 8.18 18.87
C ASN A 25 1.84 8.75 17.82
N GLU A 26 2.15 10.04 17.96
CA GLU A 26 3.03 10.76 17.03
C GLU A 26 4.40 10.12 16.87
N GLU A 27 4.97 9.55 17.94
CA GLU A 27 6.28 8.93 17.88
C GLU A 27 6.24 7.62 17.08
N TRP A 28 5.19 6.82 17.27
CA TRP A 28 4.94 5.62 16.48
C TRP A 28 4.75 5.97 15.00
N VAL A 29 3.86 6.92 14.70
CA VAL A 29 3.55 7.38 13.34
C VAL A 29 4.82 7.90 12.65
N HIS A 30 5.63 8.70 13.34
CA HIS A 30 6.91 9.17 12.82
C HIS A 30 7.88 8.01 12.52
N SER A 31 8.05 7.07 13.46
CA SER A 31 8.96 5.94 13.28
C SER A 31 8.58 5.03 12.11
N ILE A 32 7.28 4.73 11.91
CA ILE A 32 6.85 3.84 10.82
C ILE A 32 6.98 4.50 9.42
N ILE A 33 6.91 5.83 9.35
CA ILE A 33 7.15 6.59 8.11
C ILE A 33 8.67 6.62 7.80
N GLU A 34 9.48 7.06 8.77
CA GLU A 34 10.92 7.29 8.54
C GLU A 34 11.74 6.01 8.41
N LEU A 35 11.30 4.90 9.01
CA LEU A 35 12.01 3.61 8.94
C LEU A 35 12.31 3.22 7.50
N GLY A 36 11.42 3.55 6.56
CA GLY A 36 11.63 3.22 5.16
C GLY A 36 12.77 3.97 4.49
N GLY A 37 12.87 5.27 4.72
CA GLY A 37 13.98 6.08 4.23
C GLY A 37 15.31 5.59 4.81
N ASP A 38 15.35 5.36 6.12
CA ASP A 38 16.56 4.91 6.80
C ASP A 38 17.00 3.50 6.33
N VAL A 39 16.09 2.53 6.20
CA VAL A 39 16.40 1.19 5.67
C VAL A 39 16.94 1.27 4.25
N PHE A 40 16.29 2.06 3.40
CA PHE A 40 16.67 2.19 2.00
C PHE A 40 18.05 2.84 1.85
N ILE A 41 18.28 3.96 2.54
CA ILE A 41 19.57 4.67 2.53
C ILE A 41 20.68 3.78 3.11
N ALA A 42 20.43 3.11 4.23
CA ALA A 42 21.38 2.17 4.83
C ALA A 42 21.75 1.05 3.85
N ALA A 43 20.76 0.45 3.17
CA ALA A 43 20.99 -0.60 2.19
C ALA A 43 21.86 -0.12 1.03
N GLN A 44 21.63 1.08 0.49
CA GLN A 44 22.45 1.64 -0.59
C GLN A 44 23.90 1.89 -0.15
N LYS A 45 24.10 2.46 1.04
CA LYS A 45 25.45 2.68 1.61
C LYS A 45 26.20 1.35 1.84
N ILE A 46 25.51 0.32 2.33
CA ILE A 46 26.09 -1.03 2.52
C ILE A 46 26.40 -1.71 1.18
N LYS A 47 25.50 -1.61 0.18
CA LYS A 47 25.71 -2.16 -1.17
C LYS A 47 26.97 -1.58 -1.81
N ARG A 48 27.22 -0.27 -1.65
CA ARG A 48 28.42 0.43 -2.14
C ARG A 48 29.69 0.09 -1.35
N THR A 49 29.57 -0.45 -0.14
CA THR A 49 30.71 -0.81 0.70
C THR A 49 31.23 -2.22 0.36
N PRO A 50 32.53 -2.38 0.06
CA PRO A 50 33.15 -3.70 -0.15
C PRO A 50 32.89 -4.65 1.03
N LYS A 51 32.62 -5.93 0.75
CA LYS A 51 32.19 -6.91 1.76
C LYS A 51 33.12 -6.96 2.99
N ILE A 52 34.43 -6.85 2.77
CA ILE A 52 35.46 -6.90 3.81
C ILE A 52 35.38 -5.71 4.76
N LEU A 53 34.94 -4.54 4.29
CA LEU A 53 34.86 -3.31 5.07
C LEU A 53 33.54 -3.16 5.83
N ARG A 54 32.50 -3.91 5.47
CA ARG A 54 31.16 -3.83 6.07
C ARG A 54 31.13 -3.95 7.61
N PRO A 55 31.91 -4.85 8.26
CA PRO A 55 31.90 -4.97 9.71
C PRO A 55 32.34 -3.70 10.45
N VAL A 56 33.17 -2.87 9.83
CA VAL A 56 33.64 -1.60 10.40
C VAL A 56 32.77 -0.44 9.90
N ALA A 57 32.46 -0.41 8.61
CA ALA A 57 31.67 0.65 7.99
C ALA A 57 30.28 0.81 8.60
N GLN A 58 29.67 -0.27 9.11
CA GLN A 58 28.35 -0.21 9.74
C GLN A 58 28.27 0.79 10.91
N TYR A 59 29.38 1.02 11.63
CA TYR A 59 29.42 1.97 12.74
C TYR A 59 29.42 3.43 12.28
N PHE A 60 29.74 3.68 11.01
CA PHE A 60 29.78 5.00 10.39
C PHE A 60 28.57 5.29 9.51
N ILE A 61 27.57 4.40 9.48
CA ILE A 61 26.32 4.59 8.74
C ILE A 61 25.23 5.01 9.75
N PRO A 62 24.88 6.31 9.84
CA PRO A 62 23.95 6.80 10.85
C PRO A 62 22.58 6.14 10.79
N GLU A 63 22.12 5.78 9.60
CA GLU A 63 20.82 5.16 9.38
C GLU A 63 20.71 3.78 10.05
N LEU A 64 21.82 3.05 10.22
CA LEU A 64 21.82 1.82 11.01
C LEU A 64 21.59 2.07 12.51
N GLY A 65 22.00 3.23 13.01
CA GLY A 65 21.65 3.70 14.36
C GLY A 65 20.16 4.01 14.45
N LYS A 66 19.65 4.83 13.53
CA LYS A 66 18.22 5.21 13.50
C LYS A 66 17.28 4.01 13.39
N ILE A 67 17.64 2.98 12.61
CA ILE A 67 16.86 1.73 12.54
C ILE A 67 16.74 1.08 13.92
N LYS A 68 17.80 1.10 14.73
CA LYS A 68 17.75 0.59 16.11
C LYS A 68 16.85 1.46 16.98
N ASP A 69 16.88 2.78 16.79
CA ASP A 69 16.03 3.72 17.51
C ASP A 69 14.55 3.49 17.18
N HIS A 70 14.19 3.28 15.91
CA HIS A 70 12.82 2.91 15.50
C HIS A 70 12.36 1.61 16.17
N HIS A 71 13.24 0.60 16.25
CA HIS A 71 12.95 -0.64 16.99
C HIS A 71 12.78 -0.40 18.50
N ALA A 72 13.54 0.52 19.10
CA ALA A 72 13.39 0.90 20.49
C ALA A 72 12.07 1.64 20.74
N THR A 73 11.68 2.56 19.85
CA THR A 73 10.37 3.25 19.88
C THR A 73 9.24 2.25 19.77
N ALA A 74 9.29 1.31 18.82
CA ALA A 74 8.27 0.26 18.69
C ALA A 74 8.11 -0.55 19.99
N ARG A 75 9.20 -0.93 20.64
CA ARG A 75 9.15 -1.63 21.95
C ARG A 75 8.52 -0.76 23.03
N ARG A 76 8.91 0.52 23.11
CA ARG A 76 8.42 1.45 24.13
C ARG A 76 6.93 1.76 23.97
N VAL A 77 6.41 1.78 22.74
CA VAL A 77 4.99 2.02 22.47
C VAL A 77 4.15 0.75 22.60
N ILE A 78 4.57 -0.36 21.98
CA ILE A 78 3.74 -1.56 21.83
C ILE A 78 3.74 -2.45 23.08
N ILE A 79 4.87 -2.57 23.79
CA ILE A 79 4.95 -3.46 24.96
C ILE A 79 3.96 -3.03 26.07
N PRO A 80 3.84 -1.74 26.42
CA PRO A 80 2.81 -1.30 27.36
C PRO A 80 1.39 -1.63 26.92
N ILE A 81 1.05 -1.41 25.64
CA ILE A 81 -0.27 -1.74 25.07
C ILE A 81 -0.57 -3.23 25.22
N LEU A 82 0.40 -4.10 24.88
CA LEU A 82 0.23 -5.55 25.02
C LEU A 82 0.05 -5.96 26.49
N LYS A 83 0.77 -5.34 27.43
CA LYS A 83 0.61 -5.62 28.87
C LYS A 83 -0.73 -5.15 29.41
N GLU A 84 -1.22 -4.01 28.94
CA GLU A 84 -2.54 -3.49 29.30
C GLU A 84 -3.64 -4.44 28.83
N ARG A 85 -3.56 -4.93 27.59
CA ARG A 85 -4.53 -5.89 27.03
C ARG A 85 -4.53 -7.25 27.73
N GLU A 86 -3.47 -7.62 28.44
CA GLU A 86 -3.43 -8.86 29.23
C GLU A 86 -4.35 -8.80 30.46
N THR A 87 -4.63 -7.60 31.00
CA THR A 87 -5.49 -7.42 32.17
C THR A 87 -6.93 -7.09 31.81
N GLN A 88 -7.21 -6.75 30.53
CA GLN A 88 -8.55 -6.44 30.06
C GLN A 88 -9.38 -7.71 29.86
N PRO A 89 -10.65 -7.74 30.34
CA PRO A 89 -11.53 -8.89 30.15
C PRO A 89 -11.95 -9.07 28.69
N GLU A 90 -12.16 -7.96 27.98
CA GLU A 90 -12.45 -7.92 26.56
C GLU A 90 -11.26 -7.32 25.82
N LYS A 91 -10.73 -8.07 24.84
CA LYS A 91 -9.56 -7.67 24.07
C LYS A 91 -9.99 -7.10 22.72
N PRO A 92 -9.32 -6.04 22.22
CA PRO A 92 -9.62 -5.49 20.90
C PRO A 92 -9.47 -6.53 19.78
N SER A 93 -10.32 -6.46 18.76
CA SER A 93 -10.17 -7.27 17.55
C SER A 93 -9.37 -6.50 16.49
N ASP A 94 -8.07 -6.34 16.73
CA ASP A 94 -7.14 -5.71 15.80
C ASP A 94 -5.94 -6.60 15.46
N PHE A 95 -5.13 -6.15 14.49
CA PHE A 95 -4.01 -6.94 14.00
C PHE A 95 -2.97 -7.25 15.08
N LEU A 96 -2.69 -6.31 15.98
CA LEU A 96 -1.78 -6.51 17.12
C LEU A 96 -2.29 -7.61 18.05
N GLN A 97 -3.60 -7.65 18.33
CA GLN A 97 -4.19 -8.72 19.13
C GLN A 97 -4.12 -10.07 18.40
N TRP A 98 -4.39 -10.09 17.09
CA TRP A 98 -4.26 -11.31 16.29
C TRP A 98 -2.82 -11.84 16.28
N MET A 99 -1.82 -10.96 16.09
CA MET A 99 -0.41 -11.32 16.20
C MET A 99 -0.08 -11.94 17.57
N SER A 100 -0.55 -11.32 18.66
CA SER A 100 -0.33 -11.83 20.01
C SER A 100 -0.99 -13.19 20.23
N ASN A 101 -2.17 -13.43 19.67
CA ASN A 101 -2.91 -14.69 19.82
C ASN A 101 -2.28 -15.82 18.99
N SER A 102 -1.75 -15.50 17.81
CA SER A 102 -1.15 -16.47 16.88
C SER A 102 0.33 -16.77 17.16
N ALA A 103 1.00 -16.00 18.02
CA ALA A 103 2.43 -16.16 18.30
C ALA A 103 2.76 -17.51 18.95
N LEU A 104 3.78 -18.20 18.41
CA LEU A 104 4.24 -19.51 18.90
C LEU A 104 5.66 -19.45 19.46
N GLY A 105 5.90 -20.16 20.58
CA GLY A 105 7.23 -20.30 21.17
C GLY A 105 7.94 -18.96 21.40
N PRO A 106 9.14 -18.72 20.82
CA PRO A 106 9.88 -17.47 20.95
C PRO A 106 9.16 -16.23 20.42
N GLU A 107 8.20 -16.38 19.50
CA GLU A 107 7.45 -15.26 18.92
C GLU A 107 6.54 -14.57 19.93
N LYS A 108 6.24 -15.24 21.07
CA LYS A 108 5.46 -14.68 22.18
C LYS A 108 6.18 -13.55 22.91
N ASP A 109 7.48 -13.36 22.68
CA ASP A 109 8.19 -12.20 23.21
C ASP A 109 7.55 -10.91 22.67
N LYS A 110 7.08 -10.05 23.59
CA LYS A 110 6.47 -8.76 23.23
C LYS A 110 7.42 -7.87 22.42
N ALA A 111 8.74 -8.00 22.61
CA ALA A 111 9.73 -7.28 21.82
C ALA A 111 9.83 -7.82 20.37
N PHE A 112 9.60 -9.11 20.17
CA PHE A 112 9.47 -9.71 18.84
C PHE A 112 8.21 -9.22 18.14
N ILE A 113 7.05 -9.27 18.80
CA ILE A 113 5.77 -8.76 18.26
C ILE A 113 5.91 -7.28 17.88
N ALA A 114 6.46 -6.45 18.76
CA ALA A 114 6.67 -5.03 18.50
C ALA A 114 7.56 -4.78 17.27
N SER A 115 8.66 -5.53 17.16
CA SER A 115 9.58 -5.42 16.03
C SER A 115 8.95 -5.90 14.71
N THR A 116 8.09 -6.91 14.76
CA THR A 116 7.38 -7.43 13.59
C THR A 116 6.29 -6.46 13.14
N LEU A 117 5.51 -5.88 14.06
CA LEU A 117 4.49 -4.88 13.73
C LEU A 117 5.12 -3.64 13.09
N LEU A 118 6.27 -3.17 13.60
CA LEU A 118 7.03 -2.06 13.00
C LEU A 118 7.37 -2.33 11.53
N LYS A 119 7.87 -3.54 11.22
CA LYS A 119 8.24 -3.92 9.85
C LYS A 119 7.02 -4.01 8.93
N LEU A 120 5.94 -4.63 9.40
CA LEU A 120 4.70 -4.75 8.62
C LEU A 120 4.05 -3.38 8.37
N SER A 121 4.13 -2.46 9.35
CA SER A 121 3.64 -1.09 9.19
C SER A 121 4.44 -0.33 8.14
N PHE A 122 5.78 -0.42 8.21
CA PHE A 122 6.66 0.16 7.19
C PHE A 122 6.34 -0.36 5.77
N ASP A 123 6.10 -1.67 5.61
CA ASP A 123 5.80 -2.28 4.32
C ASP A 123 4.45 -1.79 3.74
N ALA A 124 3.46 -1.54 4.61
CA ALA A 124 2.14 -1.07 4.22
C ALA A 124 2.13 0.40 3.78
N ILE A 125 2.81 1.28 4.52
CA ILE A 125 2.62 2.73 4.39
C ILE A 125 3.05 3.27 3.04
N ARG A 126 4.32 3.06 2.69
CA ARG A 126 4.92 3.72 1.51
C ARG A 126 4.33 3.20 0.20
N THR A 127 3.94 1.92 0.16
CA THR A 127 3.32 1.34 -1.05
C THR A 127 1.88 1.82 -1.23
N SER A 128 1.07 1.84 -0.17
CA SER A 128 -0.29 2.39 -0.20
C SER A 128 -0.28 3.90 -0.50
N ALA A 129 0.63 4.67 0.11
CA ALA A 129 0.76 6.11 -0.13
C ALA A 129 1.19 6.43 -1.57
N ALA A 130 2.12 5.64 -2.12
CA ALA A 130 2.50 5.74 -3.52
C ALA A 130 1.30 5.46 -4.44
N ALA A 131 0.52 4.40 -4.18
CA ALA A 131 -0.68 4.08 -4.95
C ALA A 131 -1.70 5.22 -4.93
N LEU A 132 -2.00 5.78 -3.76
CA LEU A 132 -2.88 6.94 -3.59
C LEU A 132 -2.40 8.17 -4.35
N THR A 133 -1.09 8.44 -4.31
CA THR A 133 -0.50 9.59 -4.99
C THR A 133 -0.60 9.44 -6.50
N GLN A 134 -0.29 8.25 -7.05
CA GLN A 134 -0.43 7.97 -8.48
C GLN A 134 -1.89 8.10 -8.92
N LEU A 135 -2.84 7.51 -8.18
CA LEU A 135 -4.29 7.64 -8.41
C LEU A 135 -4.72 9.10 -8.50
N LEU A 136 -4.25 9.93 -7.58
CA LEU A 136 -4.58 11.34 -7.55
C LEU A 136 -3.99 12.08 -8.75
N TYR A 137 -2.75 11.77 -9.14
CA TYR A 137 -2.11 12.36 -10.32
C TYR A 137 -2.89 12.00 -11.59
N ASP A 138 -3.29 10.75 -11.72
CA ASP A 138 -4.08 10.25 -12.84
C ASP A 138 -5.46 10.92 -12.92
N LEU A 139 -6.17 11.05 -11.80
CA LEU A 139 -7.46 11.75 -11.79
C LEU A 139 -7.33 13.26 -12.06
N CYS A 140 -6.20 13.89 -11.72
CA CYS A 140 -5.96 15.31 -12.04
C CYS A 140 -5.88 15.55 -13.55
N VAL A 141 -5.34 14.60 -14.33
CA VAL A 141 -5.25 14.70 -15.80
C VAL A 141 -6.40 14.00 -16.53
N MET A 142 -7.16 13.14 -15.84
CA MET A 142 -8.32 12.45 -16.38
C MET A 142 -9.61 12.76 -15.58
N PRO A 143 -10.05 14.04 -15.55
CA PRO A 143 -11.19 14.47 -14.76
C PRO A 143 -12.52 13.82 -15.18
N GLN A 144 -12.60 13.22 -16.37
CA GLN A 144 -13.77 12.48 -16.85
C GLN A 144 -14.16 11.31 -15.94
N TYR A 145 -13.21 10.71 -15.21
CA TYR A 145 -13.48 9.63 -14.27
C TYR A 145 -13.99 10.11 -12.91
N ILE A 146 -13.75 11.38 -12.54
CA ILE A 146 -14.09 11.88 -11.20
C ILE A 146 -15.59 11.81 -10.92
N LYS A 147 -16.43 12.25 -11.86
CA LYS A 147 -17.89 12.25 -11.64
C LYS A 147 -18.43 10.82 -11.50
N PRO A 148 -18.19 9.89 -12.43
CA PRO A 148 -18.65 8.50 -12.27
C PRO A 148 -18.18 7.82 -10.99
N LEU A 149 -16.95 8.10 -10.54
CA LEU A 149 -16.42 7.55 -9.28
C LEU A 149 -17.10 8.16 -8.05
N ARG A 150 -17.40 9.46 -8.07
CA ARG A 150 -18.18 10.11 -7.00
C ARG A 150 -19.60 9.58 -6.93
N ASP A 151 -20.25 9.42 -8.07
CA ASP A 151 -21.61 8.90 -8.17
C ASP A 151 -21.66 7.47 -7.56
N GLU A 152 -20.69 6.61 -7.91
CA GLU A 152 -20.55 5.27 -7.32
C GLU A 152 -20.36 5.29 -5.79
N VAL A 153 -19.47 6.14 -5.28
CA VAL A 153 -19.25 6.26 -3.82
C VAL A 153 -20.52 6.75 -3.11
N GLN A 154 -21.23 7.71 -3.71
CA GLN A 154 -22.46 8.25 -3.14
C GLN A 154 -23.59 7.20 -3.12
N GLU A 155 -23.75 6.43 -4.20
CA GLU A 155 -24.73 5.34 -4.29
C GLU A 155 -24.45 4.26 -3.24
N SER A 156 -23.19 3.81 -3.13
CA SER A 156 -22.78 2.81 -2.14
C SER A 156 -23.04 3.27 -0.70
N LEU A 157 -22.69 4.52 -0.37
CA LEU A 157 -22.95 5.10 0.94
C LEU A 157 -24.45 5.31 1.23
N ALA A 158 -25.25 5.64 0.22
CA ALA A 158 -26.70 5.77 0.37
C ALA A 158 -27.37 4.42 0.67
N GLU A 159 -26.85 3.33 0.10
CA GLU A 159 -27.34 1.97 0.35
C GLU A 159 -26.91 1.42 1.72
N HIS A 160 -25.65 1.65 2.12
CA HIS A 160 -25.06 0.99 3.30
C HIS A 160 -24.91 1.90 4.53
N GLY A 161 -25.11 3.21 4.39
CA GLY A 161 -25.00 4.21 5.46
C GLY A 161 -23.58 4.51 5.96
N SER A 162 -22.61 3.63 5.72
CA SER A 162 -21.21 3.75 6.12
C SER A 162 -20.29 2.95 5.20
N PHE A 163 -18.97 3.11 5.34
CA PHE A 163 -17.98 2.27 4.64
C PHE A 163 -17.87 0.88 5.30
N THR A 164 -18.91 0.06 5.15
CA THR A 164 -18.81 -1.36 5.50
C THR A 164 -17.96 -2.10 4.47
N LYS A 165 -17.61 -3.36 4.79
CA LYS A 165 -16.91 -4.23 3.84
C LYS A 165 -17.71 -4.34 2.53
N GLU A 166 -19.01 -4.59 2.61
CA GLU A 166 -19.93 -4.71 1.48
C GLU A 166 -19.97 -3.41 0.66
N ALA A 167 -20.02 -2.25 1.32
CA ALA A 167 -19.99 -0.95 0.66
C ALA A 167 -18.69 -0.75 -0.15
N LEU A 168 -17.54 -1.18 0.37
CA LEU A 168 -16.26 -1.12 -0.33
C LEU A 168 -16.16 -2.13 -1.49
N PHE A 169 -16.78 -3.29 -1.37
CA PHE A 169 -16.88 -4.27 -2.46
C PHE A 169 -17.70 -3.74 -3.64
N ARG A 170 -18.70 -2.86 -3.40
CA ARG A 170 -19.51 -2.22 -4.45
C ARG A 170 -18.82 -1.09 -5.22
N LEU A 171 -17.60 -0.73 -4.85
CA LEU A 171 -16.83 0.31 -5.56
C LEU A 171 -16.07 -0.30 -6.75
N ASP A 172 -16.82 -0.81 -7.74
CA ASP A 172 -16.30 -1.56 -8.89
C ASP A 172 -15.52 -0.67 -9.88
N LYS A 173 -16.02 0.54 -10.14
CA LYS A 173 -15.35 1.53 -11.01
C LYS A 173 -14.09 2.04 -10.36
N LEU A 174 -14.13 2.33 -9.05
CA LEU A 174 -12.91 2.71 -8.32
C LEU A 174 -11.90 1.57 -8.31
N GLU A 175 -12.34 0.32 -8.12
CA GLU A 175 -11.46 -0.84 -8.19
C GLU A 175 -10.82 -1.02 -9.56
N SER A 176 -11.61 -0.90 -10.62
CA SER A 176 -11.13 -0.95 -12.00
C SER A 176 -10.12 0.17 -12.27
N PHE A 177 -10.41 1.39 -11.82
CA PHE A 177 -9.51 2.52 -11.99
C PHE A 177 -8.18 2.31 -11.23
N MET A 178 -8.24 1.75 -10.02
CA MET A 178 -7.06 1.37 -9.24
C MET A 178 -6.23 0.28 -9.93
N LYS A 179 -6.89 -0.69 -10.56
CA LYS A 179 -6.22 -1.82 -11.19
C LYS A 179 -5.53 -1.47 -12.50
N GLU A 180 -6.03 -0.48 -13.22
CA GLU A 180 -5.38 0.04 -14.43
C GLU A 180 -4.01 0.69 -14.12
N ILE A 181 -3.79 1.11 -12.86
CA ILE A 181 -2.50 1.65 -12.39
C ILE A 181 -1.62 0.48 -11.95
N THR A 182 -0.77 0.02 -12.86
CA THR A 182 0.13 -1.11 -12.63
C THR A 182 1.39 -0.69 -11.88
N PHE A 183 1.79 -1.50 -10.90
CA PHE A 183 3.02 -1.36 -10.14
C PHE A 183 3.95 -2.55 -10.41
N GLU A 184 5.22 -2.26 -10.62
CA GLU A 184 6.27 -3.24 -10.92
C GLU A 184 6.82 -3.93 -9.66
N ARG A 185 7.25 -5.20 -9.78
CA ARG A 185 8.01 -5.92 -8.74
C ARG A 185 9.07 -6.86 -9.31
N LEU A 186 10.22 -6.95 -8.62
CA LEU A 186 11.32 -7.91 -8.82
C LEU A 186 11.23 -9.05 -7.78
N ILE A 187 11.58 -10.29 -8.14
CA ILE A 187 11.48 -11.46 -7.25
C ILE A 187 12.85 -12.11 -7.00
N THR A 188 13.01 -12.72 -5.81
CA THR A 188 14.29 -13.03 -5.16
C THR A 188 14.44 -14.49 -4.70
N LYS A 189 13.93 -15.51 -5.44
CA LYS A 189 14.35 -16.94 -5.33
C LYS A 189 13.65 -17.93 -6.32
N ASP A 190 14.31 -19.09 -6.46
CA ASP A 190 14.29 -20.10 -7.54
C ASP A 190 12.95 -20.81 -7.86
N TYR A 191 12.71 -21.07 -9.15
CA TYR A 191 11.58 -21.87 -9.68
C TYR A 191 12.05 -22.65 -10.92
N ALA A 192 11.66 -23.93 -11.05
CA ALA A 192 12.01 -24.74 -12.21
C ALA A 192 11.04 -24.48 -13.37
N LEU A 193 11.57 -24.10 -14.54
CA LEU A 193 10.77 -23.89 -15.75
C LEU A 193 10.46 -25.23 -16.42
N SER A 194 9.28 -25.32 -17.03
CA SER A 194 8.73 -26.56 -17.61
C SER A 194 9.47 -27.07 -18.86
N ASP A 195 10.44 -26.32 -19.38
CA ASP A 195 11.19 -26.61 -20.61
C ASP A 195 12.59 -27.22 -20.37
N GLY A 196 12.96 -27.47 -19.11
CA GLY A 196 14.24 -28.08 -18.76
C GLY A 196 15.42 -27.11 -18.69
N LEU A 197 15.19 -25.79 -18.84
CA LEU A 197 16.23 -24.79 -18.62
C LEU A 197 16.67 -24.78 -17.14
N VAL A 198 17.96 -25.03 -16.89
CA VAL A 198 18.54 -25.01 -15.54
C VAL A 198 19.09 -23.62 -15.24
N ILE A 199 18.43 -22.91 -14.31
CA ILE A 199 18.89 -21.63 -13.80
C ILE A 199 19.98 -21.88 -12.75
N PRO A 200 21.22 -21.37 -12.92
CA PRO A 200 22.30 -21.60 -11.97
C PRO A 200 22.00 -21.00 -10.59
N LYS A 201 22.43 -21.70 -9.53
CA LYS A 201 22.34 -21.22 -8.15
C LYS A 201 22.94 -19.81 -8.01
N GLY A 202 22.16 -18.88 -7.46
CA GLY A 202 22.58 -17.48 -7.25
C GLY A 202 22.17 -16.51 -8.38
N THR A 203 21.45 -16.98 -9.39
CA THR A 203 20.87 -16.13 -10.45
C THR A 203 19.66 -15.37 -9.93
N THR A 204 19.55 -14.08 -10.29
CA THR A 204 18.38 -13.24 -9.96
C THR A 204 17.41 -13.25 -11.16
N ILE A 205 16.12 -13.47 -10.91
CA ILE A 205 15.08 -13.55 -11.95
C ILE A 205 14.07 -12.42 -11.74
N GLY A 206 13.86 -11.60 -12.77
CA GLY A 206 12.79 -10.61 -12.79
C GLY A 206 11.54 -11.15 -13.46
N VAL A 207 10.37 -10.68 -13.03
CA VAL A 207 9.11 -10.90 -13.74
C VAL A 207 8.78 -9.61 -14.48
N PRO A 208 8.54 -9.65 -15.81
CA PRO A 208 8.30 -8.44 -16.58
C PRO A 208 6.83 -8.02 -16.45
N THR A 209 6.39 -7.64 -15.24
CA THR A 209 4.98 -7.30 -14.95
C THR A 209 4.47 -6.19 -15.89
N GLN A 210 5.29 -5.17 -16.15
CA GLN A 210 4.94 -4.12 -17.12
C GLN A 210 4.73 -4.68 -18.53
N ALA A 211 5.58 -5.60 -18.98
CA ALA A 211 5.43 -6.19 -20.32
C ALA A 211 4.15 -7.03 -20.42
N VAL A 212 3.82 -7.81 -19.38
CA VAL A 212 2.56 -8.58 -19.32
C VAL A 212 1.36 -7.64 -19.35
N SER A 213 1.39 -6.54 -18.61
CA SER A 213 0.31 -5.54 -18.61
C SER A 213 0.24 -4.72 -19.90
N MET A 214 1.30 -4.74 -20.70
CA MET A 214 1.40 -4.09 -22.01
C MET A 214 1.23 -5.08 -23.18
N ASP A 215 0.86 -6.33 -22.89
CA ASP A 215 0.72 -7.39 -23.89
C ASP A 215 -0.67 -7.30 -24.54
N PRO A 216 -0.77 -7.04 -25.86
CA PRO A 216 -2.05 -6.98 -26.57
C PRO A 216 -2.78 -8.33 -26.61
N ASP A 217 -2.09 -9.45 -26.39
CA ASP A 217 -2.72 -10.78 -26.26
C ASP A 217 -3.42 -10.95 -24.90
N VAL A 218 -3.07 -10.13 -23.91
CA VAL A 218 -3.65 -10.14 -22.55
C VAL A 218 -4.71 -9.05 -22.40
N TYR A 219 -4.41 -7.83 -22.84
CA TYR A 219 -5.30 -6.67 -22.74
C TYR A 219 -5.44 -5.96 -24.08
N GLU A 220 -6.66 -5.73 -24.54
CA GLU A 220 -6.93 -4.99 -25.79
C GLU A 220 -6.50 -3.51 -25.67
N ASN A 221 -5.71 -2.99 -26.60
CA ASN A 221 -5.16 -1.62 -26.59
C ASN A 221 -4.51 -1.25 -25.22
N PRO A 222 -3.47 -1.98 -24.79
CA PRO A 222 -2.92 -1.83 -23.45
C PRO A 222 -2.17 -0.50 -23.24
N GLU A 223 -1.79 0.19 -24.32
CA GLU A 223 -1.17 1.50 -24.30
C GLU A 223 -2.15 2.64 -23.97
N ILE A 224 -3.45 2.39 -24.07
CA ILE A 224 -4.50 3.36 -23.77
C ILE A 224 -5.01 3.09 -22.36
N PHE A 225 -4.85 4.06 -21.46
CA PHE A 225 -5.45 3.97 -20.14
C PHE A 225 -6.97 3.94 -20.26
N ASP A 226 -7.58 2.88 -19.74
CA ASP A 226 -9.02 2.76 -19.60
C ASP A 226 -9.40 2.40 -18.16
N GLY A 227 -9.75 3.44 -17.39
CA GLY A 227 -10.12 3.29 -15.99
C GLY A 227 -11.29 2.32 -15.73
N PHE A 228 -12.11 2.00 -16.74
CA PHE A 228 -13.23 1.07 -16.61
C PHE A 228 -13.04 -0.25 -17.38
N ARG A 229 -11.81 -0.55 -17.82
CA ARG A 229 -11.45 -1.80 -18.50
C ARG A 229 -11.95 -3.04 -17.76
N PHE A 230 -11.69 -3.11 -16.45
CA PHE A 230 -12.01 -4.30 -15.66
C PHE A 230 -13.49 -4.42 -15.30
N VAL A 231 -14.22 -3.29 -15.26
CA VAL A 231 -15.69 -3.31 -15.18
C VAL A 231 -16.28 -3.91 -16.45
N LYS A 232 -15.80 -3.49 -17.63
CA LYS A 232 -16.26 -4.03 -18.92
C LYS A 232 -15.94 -5.52 -19.05
N LEU A 233 -14.71 -5.92 -18.73
CA LEU A 233 -14.30 -7.33 -18.78
C LEU A 233 -15.15 -8.22 -17.83
N ASN A 234 -15.48 -7.74 -16.63
CA ASN A 234 -16.37 -8.46 -15.71
C ASN A 234 -17.79 -8.60 -16.29
N HIS A 235 -18.33 -7.53 -16.90
CA HIS A 235 -19.63 -7.56 -17.55
C HIS A 235 -19.67 -8.55 -18.71
N ASP A 236 -18.63 -8.56 -19.55
CA ASP A 236 -18.54 -9.44 -20.73
C ASP A 236 -18.40 -10.92 -20.34
N CYS A 237 -17.77 -11.21 -19.19
CA CYS A 237 -17.70 -12.57 -18.64
C CYS A 237 -19.06 -13.09 -18.13
N GLY A 238 -20.04 -12.22 -17.88
CA GLY A 238 -21.38 -12.57 -17.38
C GLY A 238 -21.42 -13.08 -15.92
N VAL A 239 -20.26 -13.21 -15.27
CA VAL A 239 -20.09 -13.58 -13.85
C VAL A 239 -18.93 -12.79 -13.26
N GLU A 240 -19.02 -12.47 -11.97
CA GLU A 240 -17.93 -11.80 -11.26
C GLU A 240 -16.66 -12.67 -11.32
N ASN A 241 -15.60 -12.13 -11.91
CA ASN A 241 -14.35 -12.85 -12.09
C ASN A 241 -13.32 -12.38 -11.05
N PRO A 242 -12.99 -13.19 -10.03
CA PRO A 242 -12.03 -12.79 -8.99
C PRO A 242 -10.63 -12.47 -9.53
N ARG A 243 -10.29 -12.88 -10.75
CA ARG A 243 -9.03 -12.53 -11.42
C ARG A 243 -8.98 -11.06 -11.83
N LEU A 244 -10.13 -10.41 -11.99
CA LEU A 244 -10.24 -9.01 -12.39
C LEU A 244 -10.27 -8.05 -11.20
N GLN A 245 -10.28 -8.55 -9.96
CA GLN A 245 -10.20 -7.69 -8.78
C GLN A 245 -8.83 -7.01 -8.63
N TYR A 246 -8.78 -5.85 -7.98
CA TYR A 246 -7.51 -5.12 -7.73
C TYR A 246 -6.53 -5.96 -6.91
N ALA A 247 -7.06 -6.60 -5.87
CA ALA A 247 -6.31 -7.49 -4.99
C ALA A 247 -6.03 -8.88 -5.61
N SER A 248 -6.33 -9.09 -6.89
CA SER A 248 -6.04 -10.35 -7.57
C SER A 248 -4.54 -10.51 -7.83
N SER A 249 -4.10 -11.76 -7.86
CA SER A 249 -2.73 -12.16 -8.15
C SER A 249 -2.78 -13.40 -9.04
N ASN A 250 -2.44 -13.23 -10.30
CA ASN A 250 -2.49 -14.26 -11.34
C ASN A 250 -1.43 -13.98 -12.41
N LEU A 251 -1.34 -14.83 -13.44
CA LEU A 251 -0.33 -14.69 -14.49
C LEU A 251 -0.46 -13.41 -15.31
N ASP A 252 -1.69 -12.90 -15.43
CA ASP A 252 -2.03 -11.71 -16.21
C ASP A 252 -1.89 -10.42 -15.37
N ASN A 253 -1.95 -10.54 -14.04
CA ASN A 253 -1.79 -9.44 -13.09
C ASN A 253 -0.97 -9.85 -11.85
N MET A 254 0.25 -9.31 -11.76
CA MET A 254 1.19 -9.57 -10.66
C MET A 254 1.57 -8.31 -9.85
N ALA A 255 0.75 -7.26 -9.86
CA ALA A 255 1.02 -6.03 -9.09
C ALA A 255 1.26 -6.28 -7.58
N PHE A 256 0.60 -7.31 -7.05
CA PHE A 256 0.78 -7.76 -5.65
C PHE A 256 1.76 -8.94 -5.51
N GLY A 257 2.56 -9.26 -6.52
CA GLY A 257 3.36 -10.49 -6.58
C GLY A 257 2.52 -11.71 -6.99
N TYR A 258 3.10 -12.92 -6.93
CA TYR A 258 2.43 -14.16 -7.34
C TYR A 258 2.86 -15.37 -6.48
N GLY A 259 2.00 -16.39 -6.43
CA GLY A 259 2.24 -17.65 -5.72
C GLY A 259 2.43 -17.47 -4.21
N ARG A 260 3.36 -18.22 -3.63
CA ARG A 260 3.67 -18.19 -2.18
C ARG A 260 4.14 -16.82 -1.68
N HIS A 261 4.60 -15.96 -2.57
CA HIS A 261 5.11 -14.62 -2.27
C HIS A 261 4.15 -13.50 -2.68
N ALA A 262 2.91 -13.84 -3.05
CA ALA A 262 1.87 -12.84 -3.21
C ALA A 262 1.67 -12.07 -1.90
N CYS A 263 1.46 -10.76 -2.02
CA CYS A 263 1.32 -9.84 -0.90
C CYS A 263 0.19 -10.32 0.01
N PRO A 264 0.48 -10.63 1.29
CA PRO A 264 -0.55 -11.05 2.23
C PRO A 264 -1.50 -9.89 2.57
N GLY A 265 -1.03 -8.64 2.51
CA GLY A 265 -1.80 -7.44 2.79
C GLY A 265 -2.61 -6.88 1.62
N ARG A 266 -2.70 -7.56 0.46
CA ARG A 266 -3.34 -7.00 -0.75
C ARG A 266 -4.82 -6.65 -0.58
N PHE A 267 -5.57 -7.45 0.19
CA PHE A 267 -6.97 -7.17 0.48
C PHE A 267 -7.11 -5.98 1.43
N PHE A 268 -6.24 -5.92 2.45
CA PHE A 268 -6.14 -4.80 3.36
C PHE A 268 -5.82 -3.50 2.60
N ALA A 269 -4.80 -3.51 1.75
CA ALA A 269 -4.39 -2.36 0.94
C ALA A 269 -5.51 -1.92 -0.02
N SER A 270 -6.22 -2.87 -0.65
CA SER A 270 -7.39 -2.56 -1.48
C SER A 270 -8.44 -1.76 -0.71
N CYS A 271 -8.84 -2.26 0.47
CA CYS A 271 -9.82 -1.57 1.31
C CYS A 271 -9.32 -0.21 1.81
N GLU A 272 -8.07 -0.13 2.28
CA GLU A 272 -7.46 1.10 2.79
C GLU A 272 -7.41 2.19 1.70
N ILE A 273 -6.89 1.85 0.52
CA ILE A 273 -6.79 2.78 -0.61
C ILE A 273 -8.20 3.21 -1.06
N LYS A 274 -9.15 2.28 -1.17
CA LYS A 274 -10.55 2.61 -1.52
C LYS A 274 -11.18 3.57 -0.52
N MET A 275 -11.04 3.33 0.79
CA MET A 275 -11.58 4.21 1.82
C MET A 275 -11.00 5.62 1.74
N ILE A 276 -9.68 5.74 1.60
CA ILE A 276 -9.01 7.04 1.50
C ILE A 276 -9.41 7.75 0.21
N MET A 277 -9.43 7.06 -0.93
CA MET A 277 -9.85 7.64 -2.21
C MET A 277 -11.31 8.06 -2.21
N ALA A 278 -12.21 7.24 -1.66
CA ALA A 278 -13.62 7.57 -1.55
C ALA A 278 -13.81 8.84 -0.67
N TYR A 279 -13.10 8.94 0.44
CA TYR A 279 -13.08 10.15 1.27
C TYR A 279 -12.59 11.37 0.48
N LEU A 280 -11.46 11.25 -0.24
CA LEU A 280 -10.92 12.33 -1.07
C LEU A 280 -11.90 12.78 -2.16
N LEU A 281 -12.50 11.83 -2.88
CA LEU A 281 -13.47 12.08 -3.95
C LEU A 281 -14.70 12.83 -3.44
N MET A 282 -15.21 12.47 -2.27
CA MET A 282 -16.42 13.07 -1.70
C MET A 282 -16.16 14.45 -1.10
N HIS A 283 -14.99 14.65 -0.48
CA HIS A 283 -14.72 15.83 0.32
C HIS A 283 -13.81 16.86 -0.35
N PHE A 284 -13.16 16.53 -1.47
CA PHE A 284 -12.21 17.42 -2.13
C PHE A 284 -12.38 17.44 -3.64
N ASP A 285 -12.14 18.61 -4.23
CA ASP A 285 -11.74 18.75 -5.61
C ASP A 285 -10.20 18.84 -5.63
N PHE A 286 -9.56 18.13 -6.56
CA PHE A 286 -8.12 18.14 -6.73
C PHE A 286 -7.74 18.50 -8.16
N LYS A 287 -6.63 19.24 -8.31
CA LYS A 287 -6.01 19.58 -9.60
C LYS A 287 -4.53 19.87 -9.43
N PHE A 288 -3.77 19.83 -10.51
CA PHE A 288 -2.42 20.39 -10.51
C PHE A 288 -2.43 21.93 -10.50
N PRO A 289 -1.38 22.57 -9.97
CA PRO A 289 -1.18 24.02 -10.09
C PRO A 289 -1.03 24.44 -11.56
N ASP A 290 -1.24 25.74 -11.82
CA ASP A 290 -0.97 26.39 -13.11
C ASP A 290 -1.62 25.73 -14.34
N GLU A 291 -2.75 25.06 -14.15
CA GLU A 291 -3.46 24.30 -15.19
C GLU A 291 -2.59 23.24 -15.88
N GLN A 292 -1.60 22.69 -15.18
CA GLN A 292 -0.80 21.58 -15.67
C GLN A 292 -1.71 20.40 -16.07
N LYS A 293 -1.69 20.08 -17.37
CA LYS A 293 -2.45 18.95 -17.95
C LYS A 293 -1.62 17.69 -18.12
N ILE A 294 -0.32 17.79 -17.86
CA ILE A 294 0.61 16.67 -17.99
C ILE A 294 0.85 16.09 -16.60
N ARG A 295 0.73 14.78 -16.48
CA ARG A 295 1.00 14.06 -15.24
C ARG A 295 2.49 14.16 -14.90
N PRO A 296 2.86 14.43 -13.64
CA PRO A 296 4.25 14.31 -13.20
C PRO A 296 4.83 12.92 -13.56
N PRO A 297 6.04 12.87 -14.13
CA PRO A 297 6.66 11.60 -14.49
C PRO A 297 6.96 10.80 -13.22
N SER A 298 6.65 9.51 -13.25
CA SER A 298 7.06 8.62 -12.17
C SER A 298 8.58 8.45 -12.17
N LEU A 299 9.13 8.24 -10.97
CA LEU A 299 10.54 7.95 -10.76
C LEU A 299 10.73 6.43 -10.78
N THR A 300 11.57 5.96 -11.71
CA THR A 300 12.03 4.58 -11.74
C THR A 300 13.28 4.45 -10.87
N PHE A 301 13.18 3.66 -9.80
CA PHE A 301 14.32 3.42 -8.92
C PHE A 301 14.41 1.93 -8.55
N GLU A 302 15.54 1.30 -8.90
CA GLU A 302 15.73 -0.15 -8.81
C GLU A 302 14.56 -0.91 -9.47
N THR A 303 13.59 -1.35 -8.68
CA THR A 303 12.46 -2.18 -9.11
C THR A 303 11.13 -1.53 -8.75
N GLN A 304 11.16 -0.23 -8.48
CA GLN A 304 10.04 0.55 -7.97
C GLN A 304 9.67 1.63 -8.99
N TYR A 305 8.36 1.79 -9.17
CA TYR A 305 7.75 2.86 -9.94
C TYR A 305 7.07 3.83 -8.97
N LEU A 306 7.79 4.88 -8.57
CA LEU A 306 7.38 5.79 -7.50
C LEU A 306 6.76 7.07 -8.07
N PRO A 307 5.80 7.70 -7.39
CA PRO A 307 5.32 9.03 -7.79
C PRO A 307 6.44 10.06 -7.62
N ASP A 308 6.39 11.13 -8.42
CA ASP A 308 7.23 12.31 -8.20
C ASP A 308 6.88 12.95 -6.84
N HIS A 309 7.83 12.91 -5.90
CA HIS A 309 7.68 13.44 -4.56
C HIS A 309 7.73 14.98 -4.49
N THR A 310 8.13 15.64 -5.58
CA THR A 310 8.25 17.11 -5.65
C THR A 310 7.02 17.77 -6.26
N ALA A 311 6.14 16.99 -6.90
CA ALA A 311 4.93 17.50 -7.49
C ALA A 311 3.91 17.94 -6.43
N THR A 312 3.16 18.98 -6.75
CA THR A 312 2.17 19.60 -5.86
C THR A 312 0.76 19.37 -6.40
N VAL A 313 -0.17 18.98 -5.53
CA VAL A 313 -1.60 18.88 -5.86
C VAL A 313 -2.38 19.87 -5.01
N LEU A 314 -3.24 20.66 -5.65
CA LEU A 314 -4.12 21.61 -4.99
C LEU A 314 -5.40 20.90 -4.56
N LEU A 315 -5.72 20.95 -3.27
CA LEU A 315 -6.94 20.39 -2.70
C LEU A 315 -7.91 21.50 -2.29
N LYS A 316 -9.11 21.51 -2.84
CA LYS A 316 -10.21 22.39 -2.43
C LYS A 316 -11.29 21.57 -1.74
N ARG A 317 -11.55 21.88 -0.46
CA ARG A 317 -12.63 21.24 0.30
C ARG A 317 -13.99 21.53 -0.34
N ARG A 318 -14.78 20.48 -0.53
CA ARG A 318 -16.15 20.52 -1.03
C ARG A 318 -17.14 20.68 0.13
N PRO A 319 -18.25 21.40 -0.05
CA PRO A 319 -19.40 21.29 0.83
C PRO A 319 -20.06 19.93 0.58
N SER A 320 -19.54 18.87 1.20
CA SER A 320 -20.09 17.52 1.04
C SER A 320 -21.34 17.36 1.92
N PRO A 321 -22.48 16.87 1.38
CA PRO A 321 -23.67 16.58 2.16
C PRO A 321 -23.56 15.30 3.01
N CYS A 322 -22.56 14.45 2.73
CA CYS A 322 -22.41 13.16 3.37
C CYS A 322 -21.42 13.26 4.54
N ARG A 323 -21.90 13.10 5.78
CA ARG A 323 -21.03 12.78 6.92
C ARG A 323 -20.63 11.33 6.76
N VAL A 324 -19.40 11.06 6.32
CA VAL A 324 -18.83 9.71 6.42
C VAL A 324 -18.71 9.37 7.91
N THR A 325 -19.62 8.54 8.41
CA THR A 325 -19.49 7.93 9.72
C THR A 325 -18.76 6.60 9.54
N PHE A 326 -17.56 6.50 10.09
CA PHE A 326 -16.90 5.22 10.32
C PHE A 326 -17.52 4.64 11.58
N THR A 327 -18.25 3.53 11.46
CA THR A 327 -18.73 2.79 12.63
C THR A 327 -17.59 1.92 13.17
N ASP A 328 -17.50 1.81 14.50
CA ASP A 328 -16.44 1.09 15.21
C ASP A 328 -16.31 -0.40 14.87
#